data_AF-A0A176ZFI2-F1
#
_entry.id   AF-A0A176ZFI2-F1
#
_cell.length_a   1.000
_cell.length_b   1.000
_cell.length_c   1.000
_cell.angle_alpha   90.00
_cell.angle_beta   90.00
_cell.angle_gamma   90.00
#
_symmetry.space_group_name_H-M   'P 1'
#
loop_
_entity.id
_entity.type
_entity.pdbx_description
1 polymer ?
#
loop_
_entity_poly.entity_id
_entity_poly.type
_entity_poly.pdbx_seq_one_letter_code
_entity_poly.pdbx_strand_id
1 'polypeptide(L)'
;MTDAERKQISERIALLERASALFWRFGGWLPMAIAFLNGWPNEVQLYPWQVGESWRLFLSLFVYQFAGLALDRAISFAKASLDS
;
A
#
# COMPACT_ATOMS: atom_id res chain seq x y z
N MET A 1 29.04 8.92 10.16
CA MET A 1 28.62 8.17 8.97
C MET A 1 29.63 8.45 7.88
N THR A 2 30.15 7.43 7.20
CA THR A 2 31.07 7.63 6.07
C THR A 2 30.30 7.98 4.79
N ASP A 3 30.93 8.64 3.82
CA ASP A 3 30.27 9.00 2.56
C ASP A 3 29.79 7.77 1.77
N ALA A 4 30.51 6.65 1.86
CA ALA A 4 30.11 5.39 1.25
C ALA A 4 28.83 4.82 1.87
N GLU A 5 28.72 4.84 3.21
CA GLU A 5 27.50 4.42 3.91
C GLU A 5 26.31 5.34 3.62
N ARG A 6 26.56 6.65 3.58
CA ARG A 6 25.55 7.67 3.25
C ARG A 6 24.97 7.43 1.86
N LYS A 7 25.84 7.18 0.88
CA LYS A 7 25.44 6.85 -0.51
C LYS A 7 24.63 5.56 -0.57
N GLN A 8 25.07 4.50 0.09
CA GLN A 8 24.36 3.21 0.07
C GLN A 8 22.96 3.32 0.70
N ILE A 9 22.82 4.09 1.79
CA ILE A 9 21.51 4.28 2.44
C ILE A 9 20.60 5.15 1.56
N SER A 10 21.14 6.18 0.91
CA SER A 10 20.40 7.01 -0.05
C SER A 10 19.83 6.18 -1.22
N GLU A 11 20.64 5.28 -1.80
CA GLU A 11 20.19 4.38 -2.87
C GLU A 11 19.07 3.43 -2.41
N ARG A 12 19.15 2.91 -1.19
CA ARG A 12 18.09 2.06 -0.60
C ARG A 12 16.79 2.84 -0.38
N ILE A 13 16.88 4.08 0.07
CA ILE A 13 15.70 4.96 0.22
C ILE A 13 15.08 5.25 -1.15
N ALA A 14 15.88 5.50 -2.19
CA ALA A 14 15.38 5.72 -3.55
C ALA A 14 14.64 4.49 -4.10
N LEU A 15 15.08 3.28 -3.76
CA LEU A 15 14.35 2.04 -4.09
C LEU A 15 13.01 1.95 -3.34
N LEU A 16 12.98 2.30 -2.05
CA LEU A 16 11.76 2.34 -1.25
C LEU A 16 10.75 3.37 -1.79
N GLU A 17 11.22 4.53 -2.26
CA GLU A 17 10.35 5.53 -2.91
C GLU A 17 9.68 5.00 -4.16
N ARG A 18 10.44 4.32 -5.02
CA ARG A 18 9.88 3.70 -6.23
C ARG A 18 8.87 2.62 -5.87
N ALA A 19 9.17 1.80 -4.87
CA ALA A 19 8.26 0.78 -4.37
C ALA A 19 6.98 1.40 -3.79
N SER A 20 7.09 2.51 -3.04
CA SER A 20 5.93 3.24 -2.50
C SER A 20 5.06 3.81 -3.62
N ALA A 21 5.65 4.43 -4.64
CA ALA A 21 4.92 4.96 -5.78
C ALA A 21 4.17 3.84 -6.55
N LEU A 22 4.79 2.68 -6.72
CA LEU A 22 4.16 1.48 -7.28
C LEU A 22 3.01 0.99 -6.41
N PHE A 23 3.23 0.92 -5.10
CA PHE A 23 2.21 0.50 -4.13
C PHE A 23 1.03 1.47 -4.07
N TRP A 24 1.23 2.78 -4.18
CA TRP A 24 0.13 3.74 -4.30
C TRP A 24 -0.68 3.56 -5.58
N ARG A 25 0.00 3.27 -6.69
CA ARG A 25 -0.65 3.11 -7.99
C ARG A 25 -1.42 1.80 -8.11
N PHE A 26 -0.91 0.72 -7.53
CA PHE A 26 -1.46 -0.64 -7.70
C PHE A 26 -2.06 -1.26 -6.42
N GLY A 27 -1.68 -0.77 -5.24
CA GLY A 27 -2.10 -1.28 -3.93
C GLY A 27 -3.60 -1.22 -3.69
N GLY A 28 -4.29 -0.20 -4.20
CA GLY A 28 -5.76 -0.14 -4.15
C GLY A 28 -6.45 -1.19 -5.04
N TRP A 29 -5.77 -1.68 -6.08
CA TRP A 29 -6.32 -2.70 -6.98
C TRP A 29 -6.12 -4.12 -6.44
N LEU A 30 -5.18 -4.34 -5.52
CA LEU A 30 -4.90 -5.64 -4.93
C LEU A 30 -6.12 -6.22 -4.17
N PRO A 31 -6.77 -5.49 -3.24
CA PRO A 31 -7.97 -5.97 -2.57
C PRO A 31 -9.11 -6.30 -3.55
N MET A 32 -9.28 -5.48 -4.59
CA MET A 32 -10.28 -5.69 -5.64
C MET A 32 -10.01 -6.96 -6.45
N ALA A 33 -8.76 -7.16 -6.88
CA ALA A 33 -8.35 -8.35 -7.62
C ALA A 33 -8.47 -9.62 -6.77
N ILE A 34 -8.07 -9.58 -5.50
CA ILE A 34 -8.21 -10.70 -4.57
C ILE A 34 -9.68 -11.04 -4.34
N ALA A 35 -10.54 -10.04 -4.14
CA ALA A 35 -11.97 -10.25 -4.01
C ALA A 35 -12.56 -10.90 -5.26
N PHE A 36 -12.23 -10.38 -6.45
CA PHE A 36 -12.68 -10.94 -7.72
C PHE A 36 -12.25 -12.41 -7.90
N LEU A 37 -10.99 -12.74 -7.61
CA LEU A 37 -10.47 -14.11 -7.69
C LEU A 37 -11.11 -15.05 -6.67
N ASN A 38 -11.49 -14.54 -5.50
CA ASN A 38 -12.20 -15.31 -4.47
C ASN A 38 -13.70 -15.50 -4.77
N GLY A 39 -14.15 -15.17 -5.99
CA GLY A 39 -15.53 -15.39 -6.42
C GLY A 39 -16.50 -14.40 -5.78
N TRP A 40 -16.05 -13.16 -5.52
CA TRP A 40 -16.94 -12.08 -5.11
C TRP A 40 -18.14 -12.02 -6.07
N PRO A 41 -19.38 -11.97 -5.56
CA PRO A 41 -20.56 -12.13 -6.39
C PRO A 41 -20.63 -10.97 -7.39
N ASN A 42 -20.28 -11.27 -8.64
CA ASN A 42 -20.44 -10.36 -9.78
C ASN A 42 -21.91 -10.33 -10.27
N GLU A 43 -22.76 -11.21 -9.74
CA GLU A 43 -24.19 -11.20 -9.99
C GLU A 43 -24.88 -10.30 -8.95
N VAL A 44 -25.36 -9.15 -9.43
CA VAL A 44 -26.22 -8.23 -8.68
C VAL A 44 -27.60 -8.88 -8.50
N GLN A 45 -27.69 -9.90 -7.64
CA GLN A 45 -28.96 -10.27 -7.03
C GLN A 45 -29.05 -9.47 -5.75
N LEU A 46 -29.87 -8.40 -5.76
CA LEU A 46 -30.15 -7.45 -4.66
C LEU A 46 -30.61 -8.17 -3.38
N TYR A 47 -29.68 -8.86 -2.72
CA TYR A 47 -29.92 -9.57 -1.49
C TYR A 47 -29.29 -8.79 -0.33
N PRO A 48 -30.04 -8.53 0.75
CA PRO A 48 -29.54 -7.76 1.90
C PRO A 48 -28.24 -8.30 2.52
N TRP A 49 -27.97 -9.59 2.37
CA TRP A 49 -26.80 -10.27 2.95
C TRP A 49 -25.47 -10.00 2.21
N GLN A 50 -25.49 -9.60 0.92
CA GLN A 50 -24.26 -9.29 0.16
C GLN A 50 -23.60 -7.97 0.58
N VAL A 51 -24.40 -6.98 1.01
CA VAL A 51 -23.88 -5.77 1.66
C VAL A 51 -23.12 -6.13 2.94
N GLY A 52 -23.51 -7.23 3.59
CA GLY A 52 -22.90 -7.78 4.80
C GLY A 52 -21.49 -8.36 4.64
N GLU A 53 -20.96 -8.57 3.42
CA GLU A 53 -19.56 -8.98 3.20
C GLU A 53 -18.70 -7.84 2.60
N SER A 54 -19.34 -6.84 1.98
CA SER A 54 -18.67 -5.68 1.34
C SER A 54 -17.71 -4.90 2.23
N TRP A 55 -18.00 -4.83 3.53
CA TRP A 55 -17.14 -4.20 4.53
C TRP A 55 -15.73 -4.81 4.60
N ARG A 56 -15.54 -6.09 4.25
CA ARG A 56 -14.22 -6.74 4.21
C ARG A 56 -13.34 -6.21 3.09
N LEU A 57 -13.93 -5.94 1.92
CA LEU A 57 -13.24 -5.28 0.81
C LEU A 57 -12.86 -3.85 1.20
N PHE A 58 -13.80 -3.10 1.78
CA PHE A 58 -13.53 -1.73 2.24
C PHE A 58 -12.45 -1.69 3.31
N LEU A 59 -12.49 -2.57 4.31
CA LEU A 59 -11.43 -2.68 5.31
C LEU A 59 -10.08 -3.03 4.68
N SER A 60 -10.07 -3.97 3.74
CA SER A 60 -8.84 -4.36 3.04
C SER A 60 -8.27 -3.18 2.24
N LEU A 61 -9.12 -2.41 1.55
CA LEU A 61 -8.73 -1.16 0.90
C LEU A 61 -8.16 -0.16 1.90
N PHE A 62 -8.80 0.05 3.06
CA PHE A 62 -8.29 0.92 4.11
C PHE A 62 -6.93 0.45 4.65
N VAL A 63 -6.75 -0.84 4.89
CA VAL A 63 -5.48 -1.40 5.39
C VAL A 63 -4.36 -1.15 4.38
N TYR A 64 -4.59 -1.39 3.09
CA TYR A 64 -3.62 -1.08 2.04
C TYR A 64 -3.39 0.44 1.96
N GLN A 65 -4.43 1.25 2.13
CA GLN A 65 -4.30 2.69 2.12
C GLN A 65 -3.43 3.21 3.27
N PHE A 66 -3.62 2.69 4.48
CA PHE A 66 -2.79 2.99 5.65
C PHE A 66 -1.37 2.48 5.50
N ALA A 67 -1.17 1.30 4.88
CA ALA A 67 0.17 0.78 4.59
C ALA A 67 0.95 1.73 3.65
N GLY A 68 0.30 2.29 2.63
CA GLY A 68 0.93 3.27 1.74
C GLY A 68 1.31 4.56 2.46
N LEU A 69 0.41 5.09 3.29
CA LEU A 69 0.70 6.27 4.13
C LEU A 69 1.84 6.02 5.12
N ALA A 70 1.88 4.83 5.74
CA ALA A 70 2.94 4.45 6.65
C ALA A 70 4.29 4.34 5.93
N LEU A 71 4.31 3.78 4.72
CA LEU A 71 5.52 3.63 3.91
C LEU A 71 6.09 5.01 3.50
N ASP A 72 5.25 5.94 3.04
CA ASP A 72 5.68 7.30 2.71
C ASP A 72 6.24 8.03 3.94
N ARG A 73 5.61 7.85 5.10
CA ARG A 73 6.13 8.42 6.34
C ARG A 73 7.46 7.83 6.75
N ALA A 74 7.64 6.51 6.63
CA ALA A 74 8.90 5.85 6.91
C ALA A 74 10.03 6.37 6.00
N ILE A 75 9.75 6.57 4.71
CA ILE A 75 10.69 7.16 3.75
C ILE A 75 11.04 8.60 4.14
N SER A 76 10.04 9.42 4.47
CA SER A 76 10.25 10.81 4.89
C SER A 76 11.14 10.90 6.14
N PHE A 77 10.91 10.03 7.13
CA PHE A 77 11.76 9.96 8.33
C PHE A 77 13.18 9.49 7.99
N ALA A 78 13.32 8.48 7.13
CA ALA A 78 14.62 7.97 6.72
C ALA A 78 15.44 9.04 5.98
N LYS A 79 14.80 9.86 5.14
CA LYS A 79 15.44 11.01 4.47
C LYS A 79 15.86 12.09 5.47
N ALA A 80 14.95 12.51 6.35
CA ALA A 80 15.24 13.55 7.33
C ALA A 80 16.40 13.17 8.28
N SER A 81 16.47 11.90 8.69
CA SER A 81 17.57 11.34 9.49
C SER A 81 18.90 11.30 8.74
N LEU A 82 18.85 11.21 7.41
CA LEU A 82 20.03 11.26 6.56
C LEU A 82 20.52 12.69 6.34
N ASP A 83 19.67 13.71 6.45
CA ASP A 83 20.04 15.11 6.28
C ASP A 83 20.46 15.79 7.59
N SER A 84 20.19 15.18 8.75
CA SER A 84 20.65 15.61 10.08
C SER A 84 22.06 15.14 10.41
#